data_AF-A0A7S0GB48-F1
#
_entry.id   AF-A0A7S0GB48-F1
#
_cell.length_a   1.000
_cell.length_b   1.000
_cell.length_c   1.000
_cell.angle_alpha   90.00
_cell.angle_beta   90.00
_cell.angle_gamma   90.00
#
_symmetry.space_group_name_H-M   'P 1'
#
loop_
_entity.id
_entity.type
_entity.pdbx_description
1 polymer ?
#
loop_
_entity_poly.entity_id
_entity_poly.type
_entity_poly.pdbx_seq_one_letter_code
_entity_poly.pdbx_strand_id
1 'polypeptide(L)'
;ELCRSGVPPILRCCVWVNEIMSLSDLGKFNSCDYGTVGKANIVEDTYELVESIVFATEEDRHEAPTPYFGLSTELMDRIYEGLGDGTVTIEGKHRMARVLHSVQTVLSVTYAPMLPVLCTILLSFMKEKYVYTVLKEITNNTDGRFMPLTPVERAAWSKTFSDMVHKMFPFTYFEMEKCGALSQQGLSPIFDMFFVTIFKRVHIYHLMDIYIV
;
A
#
# COMPACT_ATOMS: atom_id res chain seq x y z
N GLU A 1 -28.16 17.35 15.71
CA GLU A 1 -26.93 16.74 16.24
C GLU A 1 -25.73 17.37 15.54
N LEU A 2 -24.78 17.90 16.31
CA LEU A 2 -23.59 18.58 15.82
C LEU A 2 -22.59 17.54 15.32
N CYS A 3 -22.60 17.25 14.01
CA CYS A 3 -21.47 16.59 13.37
C CYS A 3 -20.22 17.44 13.62
N ARG A 4 -19.31 16.90 14.43
CA ARG A 4 -18.01 17.52 14.74
C ARG A 4 -17.36 17.98 13.43
N SER A 5 -17.10 19.27 13.32
CA SER A 5 -16.27 19.95 12.32
C SER A 5 -14.82 19.51 12.46
N GLY A 6 -14.56 18.24 12.16
CA GLY A 6 -13.25 17.60 12.25
C GLY A 6 -12.95 16.79 11.01
N VAL A 7 -11.65 16.56 10.81
CA VAL A 7 -11.06 15.76 9.74
C VAL A 7 -11.85 14.45 9.51
N PRO A 8 -12.31 14.16 8.27
CA PRO A 8 -13.00 12.93 7.92
C PRO A 8 -12.28 11.67 8.42
N PRO A 9 -12.97 10.61 8.86
CA PRO A 9 -12.32 9.39 9.39
C PRO A 9 -11.21 8.82 8.49
N ILE A 10 -11.40 8.87 7.17
CA ILE A 10 -10.41 8.48 6.15
C ILE A 10 -9.13 9.33 6.19
N LEU A 11 -9.27 10.62 6.48
CA LEU A 11 -8.15 11.53 6.66
C LEU A 11 -7.48 11.35 8.02
N ARG A 12 -8.18 10.80 9.02
CA ARG A 12 -7.55 10.42 10.29
C ARG A 12 -6.55 9.31 10.06
N CYS A 13 -6.84 8.26 9.30
CA CYS A 13 -5.83 7.22 9.03
C CYS A 13 -4.60 7.78 8.30
N CYS A 14 -4.74 8.64 7.28
CA CYS A 14 -3.57 9.15 6.54
C CYS A 14 -2.71 10.12 7.37
N VAL A 15 -3.35 11.02 8.10
CA VAL A 15 -2.67 11.98 8.99
C VAL A 15 -2.07 11.26 10.19
N TRP A 16 -2.78 10.30 10.75
CA TRP A 16 -2.36 9.52 11.90
C TRP A 16 -1.24 8.52 11.55
N VAL A 17 -1.22 7.94 10.34
CA VAL A 17 -0.08 7.14 9.85
C VAL A 17 1.15 8.02 9.69
N ASN A 18 1.04 9.13 8.98
CA ASN A 18 2.14 10.06 8.82
C ASN A 18 2.64 10.57 10.20
N GLU A 19 1.73 10.77 11.15
CA GLU A 19 2.06 11.19 12.52
C GLU A 19 2.69 10.07 13.37
N ILE A 20 2.16 8.84 13.40
CA ILE A 20 2.73 7.68 14.13
C ILE A 20 4.12 7.36 13.62
N MET A 21 4.30 7.42 12.31
CA MET A 21 5.56 7.13 11.63
C MET A 21 6.60 8.21 11.89
N SER A 22 6.17 9.48 11.93
CA SER A 22 7.02 10.59 12.38
C SER A 22 7.33 10.56 13.88
N LEU A 23 6.48 9.93 14.70
CA LEU A 23 6.69 9.75 16.15
C LEU A 23 7.67 8.62 16.47
N SER A 24 7.77 7.59 15.63
CA SER A 24 8.82 6.56 15.74
C SER A 24 10.22 7.12 15.43
N ASP A 25 10.32 8.17 14.63
CA ASP A 25 11.57 8.87 14.31
C ASP A 25 11.85 9.94 15.41
N LEU A 26 12.23 9.46 16.60
CA LEU A 26 12.38 10.18 17.89
C LEU A 26 13.30 11.43 17.91
N GLY A 27 13.79 11.91 16.76
CA GLY A 27 14.75 13.02 16.67
C GLY A 27 14.17 14.37 16.24
N LYS A 28 12.92 14.46 15.79
CA LYS A 28 12.37 15.70 15.20
C LYS A 28 10.95 15.98 15.65
N PHE A 29 10.78 16.55 16.84
CA PHE A 29 9.51 17.17 17.22
C PHE A 29 9.69 18.61 17.69
N ASN A 30 9.03 19.52 16.98
CA ASN A 30 8.49 20.76 17.56
C ASN A 30 6.96 20.62 17.55
N SER A 31 6.39 20.64 18.77
CA SER A 31 4.99 20.88 19.16
C SER A 31 3.85 20.13 18.45
N CYS A 32 3.15 19.35 19.27
CA CYS A 32 1.88 18.68 19.02
C CYS A 32 0.75 19.65 18.62
N ASP A 33 0.37 19.68 17.33
CA ASP A 33 -0.93 20.18 16.85
C ASP A 33 -1.45 19.23 15.76
N TYR A 34 -2.29 18.30 16.21
CA TYR A 34 -2.83 17.17 15.43
C TYR A 34 -3.99 17.60 14.52
N GLY A 35 -4.09 17.00 13.32
CA GLY A 35 -5.33 17.07 12.51
C GLY A 35 -5.80 18.47 12.09
N THR A 36 -4.87 19.43 11.94
CA THR A 36 -5.21 20.79 11.52
C THR A 36 -5.38 20.89 10.00
N VAL A 37 -6.27 21.78 9.54
CA VAL A 37 -6.47 22.11 8.11
C VAL A 37 -5.15 22.47 7.41
N GLY A 38 -4.20 23.06 8.15
CA GLY A 38 -2.87 23.40 7.63
C GLY A 38 -2.06 22.18 7.16
N LYS A 39 -2.08 21.05 7.90
CA LYS A 39 -1.40 19.83 7.45
C LYS A 39 -2.08 19.18 6.24
N ALA A 40 -3.41 19.31 6.13
CA ALA A 40 -4.13 18.84 4.95
C ALA A 40 -3.64 19.58 3.70
N ASN A 41 -3.55 20.92 3.74
CA ASN A 41 -3.03 21.74 2.65
C ASN A 41 -1.60 21.34 2.26
N ILE A 42 -0.72 21.09 3.24
CA ILE A 42 0.65 20.62 2.95
C ILE A 42 0.65 19.32 2.15
N VAL A 43 -0.24 18.37 2.46
CA VAL A 43 -0.35 17.12 1.69
C VAL A 43 -0.83 17.38 0.27
N GLU A 44 -1.78 18.31 0.09
CA GLU A 44 -2.28 18.66 -1.25
C GLU A 44 -1.17 19.33 -2.07
N ASP A 45 -0.55 20.38 -1.53
CA ASP A 45 0.55 21.12 -2.19
C ASP A 45 1.74 20.21 -2.52
N THR A 46 2.08 19.28 -1.61
CA THR A 46 3.16 18.31 -1.83
C THR A 46 2.83 17.37 -2.97
N TYR A 47 1.59 16.86 -3.02
CA TYR A 47 1.20 15.94 -4.09
C TYR A 47 1.11 16.65 -5.44
N GLU A 48 0.60 17.88 -5.49
CA GLU A 48 0.58 18.69 -6.73
C GLU A 48 2.00 18.95 -7.26
N LEU A 49 2.95 19.27 -6.38
CA LEU A 49 4.35 19.39 -6.74
C LEU A 49 4.89 18.07 -7.31
N VAL A 50 4.61 16.95 -6.64
CA VAL A 50 5.03 15.62 -7.09
C VAL A 50 4.44 15.29 -8.47
N GLU A 51 3.15 15.54 -8.71
CA GLU A 51 2.53 15.32 -10.00
C GLU A 51 3.17 16.18 -11.09
N SER A 52 3.51 17.44 -10.80
CA SER A 52 4.18 18.32 -11.77
C SER A 52 5.61 17.87 -12.13
N ILE A 53 6.28 17.15 -11.22
CA ILE A 53 7.61 16.58 -11.46
C ILE A 53 7.50 15.32 -12.33
N VAL A 54 6.47 14.52 -12.10
CA VAL A 54 6.30 13.20 -12.72
C VAL A 54 5.65 13.30 -14.09
N PHE A 55 4.69 14.22 -14.26
CA PHE A 55 3.90 14.38 -15.47
C PHE A 55 4.00 15.81 -16.00
N ALA A 56 4.64 15.97 -17.15
CA ALA A 56 4.85 17.28 -17.77
C ALA A 56 3.56 17.83 -18.40
N THR A 57 2.67 16.96 -18.87
CA THR A 57 1.41 17.31 -19.52
C THR A 57 0.22 16.56 -18.94
N GLU A 58 -1.00 17.05 -19.20
CA GLU A 58 -2.23 16.32 -18.85
C GLU A 58 -2.39 15.03 -19.67
N GLU A 59 -1.87 14.99 -20.90
CA GLU A 59 -1.86 13.78 -21.73
C GLU A 59 -1.02 12.69 -21.07
N ASP A 60 0.17 13.03 -20.57
CA ASP A 60 1.04 12.10 -19.83
C ASP A 60 0.31 11.51 -18.61
N ARG A 61 -0.54 12.30 -17.94
CA ARG A 61 -1.30 11.84 -16.75
C ARG A 61 -2.38 10.82 -17.08
N HIS A 62 -2.93 10.86 -18.29
CA HIS A 62 -4.00 9.98 -18.73
C HIS A 62 -3.47 8.72 -19.44
N GLU A 63 -2.36 8.84 -20.16
CA GLU A 63 -1.79 7.73 -20.95
C GLU A 63 -0.75 6.90 -20.18
N ALA A 64 -0.38 7.32 -18.97
CA ALA A 64 0.62 6.65 -18.15
C ALA A 64 0.29 5.15 -17.91
N PRO A 65 1.17 4.22 -18.32
CA PRO A 65 0.98 2.80 -18.07
C PRO A 65 1.23 2.50 -16.59
N THR A 66 0.37 1.73 -15.96
CA THR A 66 0.53 1.43 -14.53
C THR A 66 1.81 0.63 -14.24
N PRO A 67 2.68 1.10 -13.33
CA PRO A 67 3.84 0.34 -12.90
C PRO A 67 3.47 -0.95 -12.15
N TYR A 68 4.18 -2.04 -12.42
CA TYR A 68 3.86 -3.38 -11.91
C TYR A 68 4.54 -3.71 -10.57
N PHE A 69 5.65 -3.03 -10.23
CA PHE A 69 6.41 -3.25 -8.99
C PHE A 69 6.80 -4.71 -8.70
N GLY A 70 6.97 -5.53 -9.74
CA GLY A 70 7.30 -6.96 -9.60
C GLY A 70 6.09 -7.91 -9.60
N LEU A 71 4.87 -7.41 -9.73
CA LEU A 71 3.71 -8.24 -10.08
C LEU A 71 3.77 -8.71 -11.53
N SER A 72 3.19 -9.88 -11.81
CA SER A 72 2.95 -10.34 -13.17
C SER A 72 1.74 -9.64 -13.79
N THR A 73 1.64 -9.67 -15.11
CA THR A 73 0.50 -9.09 -15.84
C THR A 73 -0.81 -9.75 -15.41
N GLU A 74 -0.82 -11.06 -15.21
CA GLU A 74 -2.02 -11.78 -14.78
C GLU A 74 -2.51 -11.35 -13.40
N LEU A 75 -1.58 -11.02 -12.48
CA LEU A 75 -1.94 -10.52 -11.15
C LEU A 75 -2.47 -9.08 -11.22
N MET A 76 -1.88 -8.23 -12.06
CA MET A 76 -2.40 -6.88 -12.30
C MET A 76 -3.80 -6.89 -12.91
N ASP A 77 -4.06 -7.79 -13.86
CA ASP A 77 -5.37 -7.94 -14.47
C ASP A 77 -6.42 -8.36 -13.43
N ARG A 78 -6.07 -9.27 -12.50
CA ARG A 78 -6.95 -9.64 -11.38
C ARG A 78 -7.26 -8.48 -10.45
N ILE A 79 -6.29 -7.58 -10.23
CA ILE A 79 -6.53 -6.34 -9.45
C ILE A 79 -7.56 -5.49 -10.18
N TYR A 80 -7.41 -5.31 -11.50
CA TYR A 80 -8.36 -4.53 -12.31
C TYR A 80 -9.74 -5.15 -12.41
N GLU A 81 -9.85 -6.47 -12.45
CA GLU A 81 -11.13 -7.18 -12.45
C GLU A 81 -11.88 -7.01 -11.12
N GLY A 82 -11.24 -6.42 -10.10
CA GLY A 82 -11.92 -5.87 -8.93
C GLY A 82 -11.87 -6.74 -7.70
N LEU A 83 -10.99 -7.75 -7.67
CA LEU A 83 -10.77 -8.62 -6.49
C LEU A 83 -12.08 -9.12 -5.83
N GLY A 84 -13.16 -9.28 -6.60
CA GLY A 84 -14.47 -9.79 -6.15
C GLY A 84 -15.63 -8.79 -5.99
N ASP A 85 -15.43 -7.47 -6.09
CA ASP A 85 -16.49 -6.45 -5.82
C ASP A 85 -16.84 -5.55 -7.04
N GLY A 86 -16.32 -5.90 -8.22
CA GLY A 86 -16.57 -5.18 -9.46
C GLY A 86 -15.33 -4.48 -10.00
N THR A 87 -15.25 -4.39 -11.32
CA THR A 87 -14.07 -3.95 -12.06
C THR A 87 -13.66 -2.53 -11.67
N VAL A 88 -12.35 -2.33 -11.48
CA VAL A 88 -11.75 -1.00 -11.35
C VAL A 88 -12.11 -0.20 -12.59
N THR A 89 -12.80 0.93 -12.39
CA THR A 89 -13.20 1.82 -13.48
C THR A 89 -11.98 2.33 -14.24
N ILE A 90 -12.15 2.74 -15.50
CA ILE A 90 -11.06 3.33 -16.31
C ILE A 90 -10.42 4.49 -15.56
N GLU A 91 -11.24 5.37 -14.97
CA GLU A 91 -10.72 6.46 -14.14
C GLU A 91 -9.93 5.92 -12.94
N GLY A 92 -10.44 4.92 -12.23
CA GLY A 92 -9.71 4.25 -11.15
C GLY A 92 -8.32 3.74 -11.58
N LYS A 93 -8.19 3.21 -12.81
CA LYS A 93 -6.90 2.77 -13.35
C LYS A 93 -5.94 3.95 -13.59
N HIS A 94 -6.43 5.05 -14.16
CA HIS A 94 -5.62 6.26 -14.33
C HIS A 94 -5.15 6.84 -12.99
N ARG A 95 -6.05 6.94 -12.00
CA ARG A 95 -5.71 7.38 -10.64
C ARG A 95 -4.65 6.49 -10.01
N MET A 96 -4.78 5.17 -10.17
CA MET A 96 -3.79 4.21 -9.68
C MET A 96 -2.45 4.36 -10.37
N ALA A 97 -2.43 4.51 -11.70
CA ALA A 97 -1.20 4.72 -12.47
C ALA A 97 -0.46 5.98 -12.01
N ARG A 98 -1.18 7.11 -11.82
CA ARG A 98 -0.59 8.36 -11.33
C ARG A 98 0.09 8.20 -9.98
N VAL A 99 -0.64 7.69 -8.99
CA VAL A 99 -0.10 7.48 -7.63
C VAL A 99 1.12 6.54 -7.66
N LEU A 100 1.04 5.45 -8.42
CA LEU A 100 2.11 4.46 -8.51
C LEU A 100 3.37 5.02 -9.22
N HIS A 101 3.21 5.83 -10.26
CA HIS A 101 4.34 6.55 -10.86
C HIS A 101 4.94 7.58 -9.91
N SER A 102 4.11 8.31 -9.16
CA SER A 102 4.59 9.22 -8.12
C SER A 102 5.44 8.50 -7.07
N VAL A 103 5.00 7.32 -6.63
CA VAL A 103 5.79 6.46 -5.72
C VAL A 103 7.08 6.00 -6.37
N GLN A 104 7.02 5.46 -7.59
CA GLN A 104 8.20 4.95 -8.31
C GLN A 104 9.26 6.04 -8.51
N THR A 105 8.86 7.20 -9.01
CA THR A 105 9.79 8.29 -9.38
C THR A 105 10.33 9.01 -8.17
N VAL A 106 9.47 9.39 -7.21
CA VAL A 106 9.91 10.22 -6.07
C VAL A 106 10.58 9.38 -4.99
N LEU A 107 10.13 8.14 -4.76
CA LEU A 107 10.68 7.27 -3.73
C LEU A 107 11.71 6.27 -4.28
N SER A 108 11.95 6.28 -5.60
CA SER A 108 12.88 5.36 -6.28
C SER A 108 12.60 3.88 -6.02
N VAL A 109 11.33 3.53 -5.75
CA VAL A 109 10.91 2.14 -5.52
C VAL A 109 10.74 1.45 -6.86
N THR A 110 11.45 0.34 -7.06
CA THR A 110 11.38 -0.44 -8.31
C THR A 110 10.73 -1.80 -8.11
N TYR A 111 10.68 -2.29 -6.88
CA TYR A 111 10.08 -3.56 -6.51
C TYR A 111 9.30 -3.40 -5.22
N ALA A 112 8.03 -3.77 -5.23
CA ALA A 112 7.14 -3.82 -4.07
C ALA A 112 5.80 -4.37 -4.57
N PRO A 113 5.68 -5.69 -4.80
CA PRO A 113 4.53 -6.27 -5.51
C PRO A 113 3.19 -6.01 -4.80
N MET A 114 3.24 -5.70 -3.51
CA MET A 114 2.07 -5.36 -2.71
C MET A 114 1.53 -3.94 -2.98
N LEU A 115 2.33 -3.01 -3.52
CA LEU A 115 1.95 -1.60 -3.69
C LEU A 115 0.71 -1.42 -4.58
N PRO A 116 0.58 -2.05 -5.76
CA PRO A 116 -0.61 -1.88 -6.60
C PRO A 116 -1.91 -2.31 -5.91
N VAL A 117 -1.86 -3.38 -5.11
CA VAL A 117 -3.02 -3.86 -4.34
C VAL A 117 -3.38 -2.86 -3.25
N LEU A 118 -2.41 -2.41 -2.47
CA LEU A 118 -2.64 -1.40 -1.42
C LEU A 118 -3.16 -0.10 -2.01
N CYS A 119 -2.59 0.37 -3.12
CA CYS A 119 -3.05 1.56 -3.84
C CYS A 119 -4.52 1.42 -4.25
N THR A 120 -4.90 0.28 -4.83
CA THR A 120 -6.29 -0.01 -5.23
C THR A 120 -7.24 0.03 -4.03
N ILE A 121 -6.87 -0.63 -2.93
CA ILE A 121 -7.70 -0.66 -1.72
C ILE A 121 -7.86 0.75 -1.16
N LEU A 122 -6.77 1.50 -1.00
CA LEU A 122 -6.79 2.84 -0.44
C LEU A 122 -7.60 3.80 -1.33
N LEU A 123 -7.45 3.74 -2.66
CA LEU A 123 -8.22 4.54 -3.62
C LEU A 123 -9.73 4.30 -3.55
N SER A 124 -10.18 3.15 -3.04
CA SER A 124 -11.61 2.91 -2.81
C SER A 124 -12.20 3.72 -1.65
N PHE A 125 -11.35 4.36 -0.84
CA PHE A 125 -11.75 5.11 0.35
C PHE A 125 -11.24 6.55 0.36
N MET A 126 -10.14 6.87 -0.30
CA MET A 126 -9.50 8.18 -0.20
C MET A 126 -9.05 8.72 -1.56
N LYS A 127 -8.81 10.03 -1.60
CA LYS A 127 -8.28 10.72 -2.79
C LYS A 127 -6.80 10.35 -3.03
N GLU A 128 -6.36 10.43 -4.28
CA GLU A 128 -4.99 10.10 -4.72
C GLU A 128 -3.89 10.68 -3.84
N LYS A 129 -3.94 11.98 -3.55
CA LYS A 129 -2.96 12.65 -2.67
C LYS A 129 -2.79 12.00 -1.30
N TYR A 130 -3.89 11.52 -0.71
CA TYR A 130 -3.87 10.83 0.57
C TYR A 130 -3.35 9.41 0.43
N VAL A 131 -3.71 8.71 -0.65
CA VAL A 131 -3.13 7.40 -0.99
C VAL A 131 -1.62 7.51 -1.15
N TYR A 132 -1.14 8.47 -1.94
CA TYR A 132 0.28 8.72 -2.15
C TYR A 132 1.00 8.96 -0.82
N THR A 133 0.43 9.80 0.04
CA THR A 133 1.01 10.08 1.36
C THR A 133 1.10 8.81 2.20
N VAL A 134 0.04 8.01 2.28
CA VAL A 134 0.06 6.74 3.02
C VAL A 134 1.10 5.78 2.44
N LEU A 135 1.12 5.58 1.12
CA LEU A 135 2.09 4.68 0.48
C LEU A 135 3.53 5.16 0.66
N LYS A 136 3.76 6.48 0.64
CA LYS A 136 5.06 7.08 0.93
C LYS A 136 5.53 6.75 2.34
N GLU A 137 4.67 6.93 3.34
CA GLU A 137 5.01 6.62 4.73
C GLU A 137 5.25 5.12 4.92
N ILE A 138 4.38 4.27 4.38
CA ILE A 138 4.54 2.80 4.43
C ILE A 138 5.88 2.37 3.80
N THR A 139 6.25 2.97 2.67
CA THR A 139 7.51 2.67 1.97
C THR A 139 8.72 3.18 2.75
N ASN A 140 8.65 4.38 3.32
CA ASN A 140 9.76 4.99 4.05
C ASN A 140 9.91 4.45 5.48
N ASN A 141 8.99 3.59 5.95
CA ASN A 141 9.11 2.95 7.26
C ASN A 141 10.30 1.98 7.31
N THR A 142 11.48 2.49 7.65
CA THR A 142 12.69 1.67 7.77
C THR A 142 12.61 0.70 8.95
N ASP A 143 11.84 1.03 9.99
CA ASP A 143 11.83 0.31 11.26
C ASP A 143 10.78 -0.80 11.28
N GLY A 144 9.64 -0.58 10.62
CA GLY A 144 8.48 -1.47 10.62
C GLY A 144 8.38 -2.43 9.43
N ARG A 145 9.25 -2.30 8.41
CA ARG A 145 9.24 -3.06 7.13
C ARG A 145 7.86 -3.63 6.79
N PHE A 146 6.94 -2.81 6.32
CA PHE A 146 5.55 -3.20 6.07
C PHE A 146 5.40 -4.19 4.91
N MET A 147 6.26 -4.06 3.90
CA MET A 147 6.29 -4.91 2.72
C MET A 147 7.73 -5.05 2.21
N PRO A 148 8.05 -6.11 1.45
CA PRO A 148 9.37 -6.24 0.85
C PRO A 148 9.54 -5.21 -0.29
N LEU A 149 10.64 -4.46 -0.28
CA LEU A 149 11.00 -3.46 -1.30
C LEU A 149 12.04 -3.99 -2.30
N THR A 150 12.50 -5.22 -2.10
CA THR A 150 13.40 -5.90 -3.03
C THR A 150 13.03 -7.39 -3.20
N PRO A 151 13.41 -8.02 -4.33
CA PRO A 151 13.21 -9.46 -4.51
C PRO A 151 13.89 -10.31 -3.42
N VAL A 152 15.05 -9.84 -2.93
CA VAL A 152 15.82 -10.51 -1.87
C VAL A 152 15.07 -10.46 -0.55
N GLU A 153 14.51 -9.30 -0.18
CA GLU A 153 13.67 -9.19 1.01
C GLU A 153 12.43 -10.06 0.91
N ARG A 154 11.77 -10.08 -0.25
CA ARG A 154 10.59 -10.93 -0.49
C ARG A 154 10.91 -12.42 -0.31
N ALA A 155 12.07 -12.86 -0.82
CA ALA A 155 12.55 -14.22 -0.60
C ALA A 155 12.86 -14.49 0.87
N ALA A 156 13.50 -13.55 1.57
CA ALA A 156 13.79 -13.66 3.00
C ALA A 156 12.52 -13.74 3.85
N TRP A 157 11.49 -12.96 3.52
CA TRP A 157 10.17 -13.02 4.16
C TRP A 157 9.50 -14.36 3.94
N SER A 158 9.50 -14.85 2.70
CA SER A 158 8.94 -16.15 2.33
C SER A 158 9.60 -17.28 3.12
N LYS A 159 10.94 -17.25 3.22
CA LYS A 159 11.71 -18.21 4.02
C LYS A 159 11.39 -18.11 5.51
N THR A 160 11.40 -16.90 6.06
CA THR A 160 11.11 -16.66 7.48
C THR A 160 9.73 -17.17 7.86
N PHE A 161 8.72 -16.91 7.03
CA PHE A 161 7.38 -17.43 7.23
C PHE A 161 7.35 -18.96 7.23
N SER A 162 7.99 -19.58 6.24
CA SER A 162 8.11 -21.04 6.14
C SER A 162 8.78 -21.65 7.38
N ASP A 163 9.90 -21.07 7.83
CA ASP A 163 10.64 -21.50 9.02
C ASP A 163 9.79 -21.35 10.30
N MET A 164 9.02 -20.26 10.42
CA MET A 164 8.10 -20.05 11.54
C MET A 164 6.97 -21.08 11.55
N VAL A 165 6.35 -21.37 10.40
CA VAL A 165 5.30 -22.38 10.28
C VAL A 165 5.85 -23.77 10.62
N HIS A 166 7.04 -24.11 10.13
CA HIS A 166 7.70 -25.37 10.48
C HIS A 166 7.90 -25.51 12.00
N LYS A 167 8.43 -24.46 12.62
CA LYS A 167 8.74 -24.47 14.05
C LYS A 167 7.49 -24.51 14.94
N MET A 168 6.47 -23.73 14.61
CA MET A 168 5.28 -23.57 15.45
C MET A 168 4.17 -24.58 15.14
N PHE A 169 4.07 -25.01 13.88
CA PHE A 169 2.98 -25.84 13.38
C PHE A 169 3.51 -26.93 12.41
N PRO A 170 4.33 -27.88 12.88
CA PRO A 170 5.04 -28.83 12.02
C PRO A 170 4.12 -29.71 11.15
N PHE A 171 2.95 -30.11 11.66
CA PHE A 171 1.96 -30.85 10.87
C PHE A 171 1.38 -29.99 9.75
N THR A 172 1.05 -28.72 10.03
CA THR A 172 0.56 -27.77 9.02
C THR A 172 1.61 -27.49 7.97
N TYR A 173 2.87 -27.32 8.38
CA TYR A 173 4.01 -27.15 7.48
C TYR A 173 4.08 -28.28 6.45
N PHE A 174 4.03 -29.53 6.91
CA PHE A 174 4.13 -30.70 6.02
C PHE A 174 3.00 -30.73 4.97
N GLU A 175 1.76 -30.46 5.39
CA GLU A 175 0.63 -30.40 4.46
C GLU A 175 0.72 -29.22 3.48
N MET A 176 1.17 -28.05 3.96
CA MET A 176 1.36 -26.87 3.10
C MET A 176 2.52 -27.04 2.12
N GLU A 177 3.61 -27.70 2.53
CA GLU A 177 4.74 -28.03 1.66
C GLU A 177 4.30 -28.98 0.55
N LYS A 178 3.57 -30.05 0.91
CA LYS A 178 3.07 -31.06 -0.03
C LYS A 178 2.18 -30.48 -1.12
N CYS A 179 1.35 -29.47 -0.82
CA CYS A 179 0.50 -28.80 -1.79
C CYS A 179 1.15 -27.57 -2.46
N GLY A 180 2.42 -27.28 -2.15
CA GLY A 180 3.16 -26.15 -2.72
C GLY A 180 2.77 -24.78 -2.17
N ALA A 181 1.98 -24.70 -1.09
CA ALA A 181 1.57 -23.43 -0.47
C ALA A 181 2.75 -22.66 0.14
N LEU A 182 3.85 -23.32 0.49
CA LEU A 182 5.09 -22.68 0.97
C LEU A 182 6.09 -22.36 -0.16
N SER A 183 5.74 -22.64 -1.42
CA SER A 183 6.57 -22.25 -2.57
C SER A 183 6.55 -20.74 -2.77
N GLN A 184 7.48 -20.24 -3.60
CA GLN A 184 7.52 -18.83 -3.96
C GLN A 184 6.17 -18.35 -4.54
N GLN A 185 5.53 -19.16 -5.39
CA GLN A 185 4.22 -18.86 -5.96
C GLN A 185 3.08 -19.07 -4.96
N GLY A 186 3.15 -20.12 -4.14
CA GLY A 186 2.14 -20.41 -3.11
C GLY A 186 1.97 -19.32 -2.07
N LEU A 187 3.04 -18.57 -1.78
CA LEU A 187 3.04 -17.43 -0.85
C LEU A 187 2.70 -16.09 -1.52
N SER A 188 2.55 -16.04 -2.85
CA SER A 188 2.18 -14.82 -3.59
C SER A 188 0.86 -14.19 -3.09
N PRO A 189 -0.21 -14.95 -2.80
CA PRO A 189 -1.41 -14.43 -2.13
C PRO A 189 -1.16 -13.59 -0.88
N ILE A 190 -0.08 -13.87 -0.14
CA ILE A 190 0.26 -13.20 1.12
C ILE A 190 1.18 -12.00 0.83
N PHE A 191 2.35 -12.25 0.25
CA PHE A 191 3.43 -11.25 0.16
C PHE A 191 3.36 -10.35 -1.07
N ASP A 192 2.62 -10.76 -2.11
CA ASP A 192 2.45 -9.98 -3.33
C ASP A 192 1.04 -9.38 -3.37
N MET A 193 0.03 -10.09 -2.84
CA MET A 193 -1.38 -9.70 -2.97
C MET A 193 -2.06 -9.26 -1.67
N PHE A 194 -1.33 -9.07 -0.57
CA PHE A 194 -1.88 -8.61 0.73
C PHE A 194 -3.15 -9.36 1.17
N PHE A 195 -3.16 -10.69 1.02
CA PHE A 195 -4.25 -11.59 1.38
C PHE A 195 -5.59 -11.39 0.65
N VAL A 196 -5.70 -10.46 -0.31
CA VAL A 196 -6.98 -10.14 -0.98
C VAL A 196 -7.57 -11.32 -1.75
N THR A 197 -6.75 -12.32 -2.10
CA THR A 197 -7.18 -13.55 -2.76
C THR A 197 -7.55 -14.67 -1.77
N ILE A 198 -7.31 -14.47 -0.47
CA ILE A 198 -7.57 -15.43 0.60
C ILE A 198 -8.77 -14.98 1.45
N PHE A 199 -8.78 -13.72 1.87
CA PHE A 199 -9.79 -13.21 2.79
C PHE A 199 -10.83 -12.34 2.09
N LYS A 200 -12.02 -12.28 2.71
CA LYS A 200 -13.05 -11.30 2.33
C LYS A 200 -12.55 -9.89 2.60
N ARG A 201 -12.99 -8.94 1.76
CA ARG A 201 -12.60 -7.53 1.82
C ARG A 201 -12.74 -6.88 3.19
N VAL A 202 -13.82 -7.18 3.91
CA VAL A 202 -14.04 -6.69 5.29
C VAL A 202 -12.92 -7.08 6.25
N HIS A 203 -12.35 -8.27 6.11
CA HIS A 203 -11.23 -8.72 6.92
C HIS A 203 -9.91 -8.09 6.48
N ILE A 204 -9.75 -7.85 5.17
CA ILE A 204 -8.60 -7.09 4.65
C ILE A 204 -8.57 -5.70 5.25
N TYR A 205 -9.72 -5.02 5.33
CA TYR A 205 -9.79 -3.69 5.96
C TYR A 205 -9.38 -3.73 7.43
N HIS A 206 -9.86 -4.71 8.19
CA HIS A 206 -9.45 -4.87 9.59
C HIS A 206 -7.97 -5.21 9.72
N LEU A 207 -7.39 -5.98 8.80
CA LEU A 207 -5.95 -6.21 8.77
C LEU A 207 -5.20 -4.92 8.49
N MET A 208 -5.65 -4.10 7.52
CA MET A 208 -5.06 -2.79 7.29
C MET A 208 -5.13 -1.92 8.55
N ASP A 209 -6.28 -1.90 9.23
CA ASP A 209 -6.45 -1.17 10.49
C ASP A 209 -5.51 -1.69 11.61
N ILE A 210 -4.99 -2.91 11.54
CA ILE A 210 -4.01 -3.44 12.51
C ILE A 210 -2.57 -3.13 12.08
N TYR A 211 -2.28 -3.24 10.79
CA TYR A 211 -0.91 -3.09 10.28
C TYR A 211 -0.48 -1.64 10.12
N ILE A 212 -1.45 -0.78 9.79
CA ILE A 212 -1.24 0.64 9.57
C ILE A 212 -1.30 1.39 10.91
N VAL A 213 -1.81 0.74 11.98
CA VAL A 213 -1.92 1.25 13.35
C VAL A 213 -0.80 0.82 14.28
#